data_AF-A0A0L1JJ47-F1
#
_entry.id   AF-A0A0L1JJ47-F1
#
_cell.length_a   1.000
_cell.length_b   1.000
_cell.length_c   1.000
_cell.angle_alpha   90.00
_cell.angle_beta   90.00
_cell.angle_gamma   90.00
#
_symmetry.space_group_name_H-M   'P 1'
#
loop_
_entity.id
_entity.type
_entity.pdbx_description
1 polymer ?
#
loop_
_entity_poly.entity_id
_entity_poly.type
_entity_poly.pdbx_seq_one_letter_code
_entity_poly.pdbx_strand_id
1 'polypeptide(L)'
;EGWREPLLDVRDFLAETLDPERKKVVRDFRRRTGHVTINRSGDGLIPGPYKLEFRKEILRRLLNAQNEAAKLAEDELAPTLIHAAEVHEIQRIWRRELGDWGDSAYAIVNDILGLELSAEETDDFEFSSRDGEILRQICEEHDLPTQMMSELLDAERSVQGLRRRTSIHTRISSILEKEWRSEEEVLADFDTSVDQEGVPEERVTS
;
A
#
# COMPACT_ATOMS: atom_id res chain seq x y z
N GLU A 1 27.42 -10.70 -22.10
CA GLU A 1 27.33 -10.56 -20.62
C GLU A 1 26.44 -9.41 -20.14
N GLY A 2 25.90 -8.54 -21.03
CA GLY A 2 25.14 -7.34 -20.63
C GLY A 2 23.68 -7.53 -20.21
N TRP A 3 23.12 -8.74 -20.27
CA TRP A 3 21.70 -8.96 -19.93
C TRP A 3 21.37 -8.75 -18.45
N ARG A 4 22.39 -8.72 -17.58
CA ARG A 4 22.23 -8.50 -16.14
C ARG A 4 22.17 -7.02 -15.75
N GLU A 5 22.59 -6.11 -16.63
CA GLU A 5 22.62 -4.67 -16.36
C GLU A 5 21.26 -4.15 -15.85
N PRO A 6 20.12 -4.46 -16.51
CA PRO A 6 18.81 -3.96 -16.05
C PRO A 6 18.42 -4.48 -14.66
N LEU A 7 18.91 -5.65 -14.26
CA LEU A 7 18.65 -6.22 -12.94
C LEU A 7 19.45 -5.51 -11.84
N LEU A 8 20.67 -5.07 -12.17
CA LEU A 8 21.50 -4.27 -11.28
C LEU A 8 20.86 -2.90 -11.03
N ASP A 9 20.28 -2.28 -12.07
CA ASP A 9 19.58 -1.01 -11.94
C ASP A 9 18.37 -1.10 -10.98
N VAL A 10 17.58 -2.18 -11.07
CA VAL A 10 16.47 -2.41 -10.12
C VAL A 10 16.99 -2.60 -8.71
N ARG A 11 18.08 -3.35 -8.53
CA ARG A 11 18.71 -3.54 -7.21
C ARG A 11 19.20 -2.23 -6.63
N ASP A 12 19.89 -1.41 -7.42
CA ASP A 12 20.48 -0.16 -6.96
C ASP A 12 19.39 0.86 -6.63
N PHE A 13 18.33 0.92 -7.45
CA PHE A 13 17.11 1.67 -7.14
C PHE A 13 16.48 1.26 -5.79
N LEU A 14 16.39 -0.05 -5.52
CA LEU A 14 15.88 -0.53 -4.22
C LEU A 14 16.85 -0.21 -3.07
N ALA A 15 18.16 -0.27 -3.29
CA ALA A 15 19.15 0.07 -2.29
C ALA A 15 19.06 1.55 -1.87
N GLU A 16 18.77 2.45 -2.81
CA GLU A 16 18.54 3.87 -2.53
C GLU A 16 17.38 4.11 -1.55
N THR A 17 16.41 3.20 -1.46
CA THR A 17 15.27 3.31 -0.52
C THR A 17 15.64 3.06 0.93
N LEU A 18 16.86 2.60 1.20
CA LEU A 18 17.38 2.40 2.54
C LEU A 18 17.85 3.70 3.18
N ASP A 19 18.09 4.74 2.37
CA ASP A 19 18.41 6.07 2.85
C ASP A 19 17.27 6.62 3.75
N PRO A 20 17.57 7.18 4.94
CA PRO A 20 16.56 7.66 5.88
C PRO A 20 15.56 8.67 5.29
N GLU A 21 16.01 9.58 4.44
CA GLU A 21 15.16 10.62 3.86
C GLU A 21 14.27 10.04 2.78
N ARG A 22 14.84 9.19 1.93
CA ARG A 22 14.07 8.51 0.89
C ARG A 22 13.05 7.54 1.47
N LYS A 23 13.39 6.90 2.58
CA LYS A 23 12.54 5.93 3.29
C LYS A 23 11.22 6.54 3.76
N LYS A 24 11.22 7.78 4.26
CA LYS A 24 10.01 8.51 4.69
C LYS A 24 9.07 8.79 3.51
N VAL A 25 9.65 9.11 2.34
CA VAL A 25 8.86 9.42 1.15
C VAL A 25 8.15 8.18 0.60
N VAL A 26 8.86 7.05 0.50
CA VAL A 26 8.38 5.85 -0.20
C VAL A 26 7.60 4.88 0.68
N ARG A 27 7.69 5.01 2.02
CA ARG A 27 6.99 4.13 2.98
C ARG A 27 5.82 4.85 3.62
N ASP A 28 4.78 4.08 3.90
CA ASP A 28 3.66 4.53 4.72
C ASP A 28 4.16 4.72 6.16
N PHE A 29 3.75 5.79 6.83
CA PHE A 29 4.09 6.03 8.24
C PHE A 29 3.32 5.08 9.17
N ARG A 30 2.23 4.48 8.68
CA ARG A 30 1.42 3.48 9.37
C ARG A 30 1.99 2.09 9.18
N ARG A 31 1.91 1.28 10.22
CA ARG A 31 2.24 -0.15 10.17
C ARG A 31 1.22 -0.89 9.29
N ARG A 32 1.51 -2.14 8.92
CA ARG A 32 0.55 -2.99 8.16
C ARG A 32 -0.79 -3.17 8.90
N THR A 33 -0.80 -3.05 10.22
CA THR A 33 -2.02 -3.07 11.04
C THR A 33 -2.85 -1.79 10.93
N GLY A 34 -2.31 -0.71 10.36
CA GLY A 34 -2.92 0.61 10.26
C GLY A 34 -2.59 1.56 11.42
N HIS A 35 -1.96 1.06 12.49
CA HIS A 35 -1.52 1.89 13.62
C HIS A 35 -0.15 2.51 13.37
N VAL A 36 0.13 3.62 14.03
CA VAL A 36 1.46 4.25 14.06
C VAL A 36 2.27 3.78 15.27
N THR A 37 3.58 3.86 15.19
CA THR A 37 4.46 3.50 16.31
C THR A 37 5.61 4.49 16.36
N ILE A 38 5.86 5.05 17.54
CA ILE A 38 6.97 5.97 17.77
C ILE A 38 8.27 5.18 17.83
N ASN A 39 9.34 5.75 17.31
CA ASN A 39 10.67 5.19 17.44
C ASN A 39 11.15 5.26 18.92
N ARG A 40 12.27 4.60 19.22
CA ARG A 40 12.81 4.57 20.59
C ARG A 40 13.40 5.90 21.05
N SER A 41 13.72 6.79 20.11
CA SER A 41 14.32 8.09 20.39
C SER A 41 13.27 9.17 20.70
N GLY A 42 11.99 8.89 20.42
CA GLY A 42 10.89 9.84 20.59
C GLY A 42 10.81 10.93 19.52
N ASP A 43 11.66 10.89 18.50
CA ASP A 43 11.83 11.97 17.51
C ASP A 43 11.20 11.65 16.14
N GLY A 44 10.40 10.58 16.05
CA GLY A 44 9.67 10.27 14.82
C GLY A 44 8.97 8.91 14.79
N LEU A 45 8.22 8.68 13.72
CA LEU A 45 7.45 7.46 13.49
C LEU A 45 8.32 6.37 12.85
N ILE A 46 8.06 5.12 13.21
CA ILE A 46 8.68 3.96 12.58
C ILE A 46 8.01 3.69 11.23
N PRO A 47 8.74 3.82 10.10
CA PRO A 47 8.14 3.60 8.79
C PRO A 47 7.60 2.18 8.64
N GLY A 48 6.43 2.09 8.02
CA GLY A 48 5.72 0.87 7.68
C GLY A 48 6.13 0.28 6.33
N PRO A 49 5.19 -0.36 5.63
CA PRO A 49 5.45 -0.95 4.32
C PRO A 49 5.52 0.13 3.23
N TYR A 50 5.94 -0.23 2.01
CA TYR A 50 5.93 0.69 0.88
C TYR A 50 4.51 1.19 0.57
N LYS A 51 4.38 2.46 0.19
CA LYS A 51 3.12 3.03 -0.34
C LYS A 51 2.70 2.30 -1.62
N LEU A 52 1.41 2.21 -1.88
CA LEU A 52 0.89 1.51 -3.07
C LEU A 52 1.51 2.04 -4.37
N GLU A 53 1.59 3.37 -4.53
CA GLU A 53 2.21 3.99 -5.72
C GLU A 53 3.69 3.59 -5.89
N PHE A 54 4.43 3.45 -4.79
CA PHE A 54 5.80 2.98 -4.87
C PHE A 54 5.89 1.48 -5.22
N ARG A 55 4.94 0.65 -4.75
CA ARG A 55 4.87 -0.76 -5.15
C ARG A 55 4.56 -0.90 -6.65
N LYS A 56 3.69 -0.05 -7.20
CA LYS A 56 3.42 0.04 -8.65
C LYS A 56 4.69 0.38 -9.42
N GLU A 57 5.46 1.35 -8.93
CA GLU A 57 6.73 1.74 -9.54
C GLU A 57 7.76 0.60 -9.52
N ILE A 58 7.91 -0.11 -8.39
CA ILE A 58 8.77 -1.30 -8.31
C ILE A 58 8.34 -2.33 -9.36
N LEU A 59 7.04 -2.62 -9.46
CA LEU A 59 6.52 -3.60 -10.43
C LEU A 59 6.83 -3.19 -11.87
N ARG A 60 6.64 -1.91 -12.22
CA ARG A 60 6.98 -1.39 -13.55
C ARG A 60 8.46 -1.56 -13.88
N ARG A 61 9.34 -1.18 -12.95
CA ARG A 61 10.80 -1.31 -13.12
C ARG A 61 11.22 -2.76 -13.27
N LEU A 62 10.65 -3.66 -12.46
CA LEU A 62 10.93 -5.09 -12.53
C LEU A 62 10.56 -5.67 -13.90
N LEU A 63 9.36 -5.35 -14.41
CA LEU A 63 8.89 -5.85 -15.70
C LEU A 63 9.67 -5.27 -16.88
N ASN A 64 10.03 -3.98 -16.83
CA ASN A 64 10.89 -3.36 -17.83
C ASN A 64 12.27 -4.03 -17.85
N ALA A 65 12.88 -4.23 -16.68
CA ALA A 65 14.16 -4.91 -16.56
C ALA A 65 14.10 -6.36 -17.08
N GLN A 66 13.01 -7.08 -16.82
CA GLN A 66 12.77 -8.40 -17.39
C GLN A 66 12.74 -8.37 -18.93
N ASN A 67 12.01 -7.41 -19.53
CA ASN A 67 11.89 -7.28 -20.98
C ASN A 67 13.23 -6.90 -21.63
N GLU A 68 13.98 -5.98 -21.01
CA GLU A 68 15.31 -5.59 -21.48
C GLU A 68 16.32 -6.73 -21.38
N ALA A 69 16.36 -7.44 -20.25
CA ALA A 69 17.20 -8.61 -20.06
C ALA A 69 16.90 -9.69 -21.11
N ALA A 70 15.62 -9.94 -21.41
CA ALA A 70 15.19 -10.90 -22.42
C ALA A 70 15.65 -10.53 -23.85
N LYS A 71 15.67 -9.23 -24.19
CA LYS A 71 16.17 -8.76 -25.49
C LYS A 71 17.69 -8.88 -25.63
N LEU A 72 18.42 -8.71 -24.52
CA LEU A 72 19.89 -8.74 -24.49
C LEU A 72 20.48 -10.15 -24.39
N ALA A 73 19.66 -11.13 -24.02
CA ALA A 73 20.09 -12.51 -23.90
C ALA A 73 19.98 -13.21 -25.27
N GLU A 74 21.01 -13.08 -26.11
CA GLU A 74 21.04 -13.65 -27.47
C GLU A 74 21.07 -15.19 -27.50
N ASP A 75 21.70 -15.84 -26.50
CA ASP A 75 21.89 -17.30 -26.44
C ASP A 75 21.45 -17.95 -25.09
N GLU A 76 21.16 -17.15 -24.06
CA GLU A 76 20.71 -17.62 -22.75
C GLU A 76 19.22 -17.29 -22.58
N LEU A 77 18.43 -18.19 -22.00
CA LEU A 77 17.08 -17.82 -21.58
C LEU A 77 17.21 -16.81 -20.44
N ALA A 78 16.88 -15.54 -20.67
CA ALA A 78 16.74 -14.58 -19.59
C ALA A 78 15.67 -15.11 -18.61
N PRO A 79 15.94 -15.11 -17.30
CA PRO A 79 15.00 -15.65 -16.33
C PRO A 79 13.75 -14.76 -16.25
N THR A 80 12.58 -15.40 -16.20
CA THR A 80 11.34 -14.73 -15.79
C THR A 80 11.48 -14.31 -14.33
N LEU A 81 11.42 -13.01 -14.07
CA LEU A 81 11.56 -12.43 -12.72
C LEU A 81 10.26 -12.52 -11.93
N ILE A 82 9.11 -12.39 -12.61
CA ILE A 82 7.79 -12.50 -12.01
C ILE A 82 6.83 -13.26 -12.92
N HIS A 83 6.09 -14.19 -12.33
CA HIS A 83 5.14 -15.05 -13.01
C HIS A 83 3.70 -14.52 -12.89
N ALA A 84 2.83 -14.93 -13.81
CA ALA A 84 1.40 -14.59 -13.77
C ALA A 84 0.75 -14.91 -12.41
N ALA A 85 1.04 -16.08 -11.83
CA ALA A 85 0.53 -16.47 -10.51
C ALA A 85 0.93 -15.47 -9.40
N GLU A 86 2.14 -14.92 -9.47
CA GLU A 86 2.61 -13.92 -8.51
C GLU A 86 1.92 -12.57 -8.73
N VAL A 87 1.64 -12.19 -9.98
CA VAL A 87 0.85 -10.99 -10.31
C VAL A 87 -0.58 -11.11 -9.79
N HIS A 88 -1.24 -12.26 -9.95
CA HIS A 88 -2.57 -12.50 -9.37
C HIS A 88 -2.57 -12.31 -7.84
N GLU A 89 -1.55 -12.82 -7.16
CA GLU A 89 -1.43 -12.67 -5.72
C GLU A 89 -1.14 -11.23 -5.30
N ILE A 90 -0.30 -10.51 -6.05
CA ILE A 90 -0.09 -9.06 -5.85
C ILE A 90 -1.41 -8.32 -5.98
N GLN A 91 -2.18 -8.58 -7.04
CA GLN A 91 -3.46 -7.92 -7.26
C GLN A 91 -4.45 -8.24 -6.13
N ARG A 92 -4.55 -9.51 -5.73
CA ARG A 92 -5.40 -9.96 -4.62
C ARG A 92 -5.05 -9.24 -3.31
N ILE A 93 -3.76 -9.06 -3.03
CA ILE A 93 -3.29 -8.33 -1.85
C ILE A 93 -3.63 -6.85 -1.96
N TRP A 94 -3.36 -6.19 -3.09
CA TRP A 94 -3.61 -4.76 -3.26
C TRP A 94 -5.10 -4.42 -3.19
N ARG A 95 -5.95 -5.23 -3.82
CA ARG A 95 -7.40 -5.09 -3.73
C ARG A 95 -7.87 -5.24 -2.28
N ARG A 96 -7.45 -6.31 -1.59
CA ARG A 96 -7.92 -6.62 -0.22
C ARG A 96 -7.38 -5.70 0.87
N GLU A 97 -6.13 -5.27 0.77
CA GLU A 97 -5.44 -4.55 1.85
C GLU A 97 -5.22 -3.07 1.58
N LEU A 98 -5.30 -2.63 0.33
CA LEU A 98 -4.98 -1.25 -0.07
C LEU A 98 -6.11 -0.58 -0.84
N GLY A 99 -7.23 -1.27 -1.07
CA GLY A 99 -8.38 -0.73 -1.80
C GLY A 99 -8.11 -0.52 -3.29
N ASP A 100 -7.19 -1.28 -3.90
CA ASP A 100 -6.90 -1.18 -5.33
C ASP A 100 -7.99 -1.85 -6.18
N TRP A 101 -9.13 -1.18 -6.35
CA TRP A 101 -10.22 -1.62 -7.23
C TRP A 101 -9.91 -1.39 -8.72
N GLY A 102 -8.83 -0.68 -9.03
CA GLY A 102 -8.41 -0.35 -10.39
C GLY A 102 -7.71 -1.49 -11.14
N ASP A 103 -7.47 -2.62 -10.48
CA ASP A 103 -6.66 -3.73 -10.98
C ASP A 103 -5.28 -3.30 -11.51
N SER A 104 -4.62 -2.45 -10.73
CA SER A 104 -3.40 -1.76 -11.16
C SER A 104 -2.26 -2.73 -11.50
N ALA A 105 -2.14 -3.87 -10.83
CA ALA A 105 -1.09 -4.84 -11.13
C ALA A 105 -1.31 -5.51 -12.50
N TYR A 106 -2.56 -5.86 -12.83
CA TYR A 106 -2.90 -6.38 -14.16
C TYR A 106 -2.68 -5.32 -15.25
N ALA A 107 -3.17 -4.10 -15.02
CA ALA A 107 -2.95 -3.00 -15.96
C ALA A 107 -1.46 -2.78 -16.26
N ILE A 108 -0.61 -2.72 -15.22
CA ILE A 108 0.84 -2.56 -15.37
C ILE A 108 1.48 -3.69 -16.18
N VAL A 109 1.08 -4.94 -15.92
CA VAL A 109 1.65 -6.10 -16.63
C VAL A 109 1.19 -6.13 -18.08
N ASN A 110 -0.08 -5.86 -18.34
CA ASN A 110 -0.64 -5.82 -19.68
C ASN A 110 0.01 -4.70 -20.51
N ASP A 111 0.22 -3.53 -19.92
CA ASP A 111 0.87 -2.39 -20.58
C ASP A 111 2.33 -2.68 -20.98
N ILE A 112 3.09 -3.39 -20.13
CA ILE A 112 4.54 -3.60 -20.35
C ILE A 112 4.82 -4.88 -21.14
N LEU A 113 4.15 -5.98 -20.82
CA LEU A 113 4.39 -7.30 -21.44
C LEU A 113 3.45 -7.57 -22.63
N GLY A 114 2.40 -6.76 -22.83
CA GLY A 114 1.40 -7.00 -23.87
C GLY A 114 0.59 -8.28 -23.64
N LEU A 115 0.50 -8.74 -22.39
CA LEU A 115 -0.30 -9.89 -22.00
C LEU A 115 -1.75 -9.46 -21.76
N GLU A 116 -2.69 -10.39 -21.87
CA GLU A 116 -4.09 -10.20 -21.44
C GLU A 116 -4.30 -10.91 -20.09
N LEU A 117 -3.57 -10.47 -19.07
CA LEU A 117 -3.80 -10.95 -17.70
C LEU A 117 -5.01 -10.22 -17.12
N SER A 118 -5.99 -11.00 -16.68
CA SER A 118 -7.15 -10.52 -15.93
C SER A 118 -7.41 -11.43 -14.75
N ALA A 119 -8.25 -11.00 -13.81
CA ALA A 119 -8.85 -11.96 -12.90
C ALA A 119 -9.53 -13.07 -13.71
N GLU A 120 -9.44 -14.31 -13.24
CA GLU A 120 -10.37 -15.35 -13.67
C GLU A 120 -11.79 -14.81 -13.41
N GLU A 121 -12.76 -15.08 -14.30
CA GLU A 121 -14.14 -14.60 -14.16
C GLU A 121 -14.72 -15.07 -12.82
N THR A 122 -14.54 -14.26 -11.78
CA THR A 122 -14.98 -14.54 -10.43
C THR A 122 -16.05 -13.51 -10.15
N ASP A 123 -17.30 -13.98 -10.07
CA ASP A 123 -18.55 -13.29 -9.71
C ASP A 123 -18.71 -11.82 -10.16
N ASP A 124 -19.77 -11.56 -10.94
CA ASP A 124 -20.28 -10.26 -11.45
C ASP A 124 -20.44 -9.11 -10.42
N PHE A 125 -20.08 -9.34 -9.16
CA PHE A 125 -20.25 -8.39 -8.08
C PHE A 125 -19.01 -7.52 -7.85
N GLU A 126 -17.83 -7.81 -8.41
CA GLU A 126 -16.55 -7.10 -8.15
C GLU A 126 -16.58 -5.58 -8.39
N PHE A 127 -16.01 -4.80 -7.46
CA PHE A 127 -15.83 -3.36 -7.67
C PHE A 127 -14.86 -3.19 -8.83
N SER A 128 -15.25 -2.32 -9.76
CA SER A 128 -14.50 -2.01 -10.98
C SER A 128 -13.62 -0.79 -10.78
N SER A 129 -12.71 -0.56 -11.73
CA SER A 129 -11.91 0.67 -11.78
C SER A 129 -12.79 1.93 -11.83
N ARG A 130 -13.99 1.83 -12.42
CA ARG A 130 -14.97 2.93 -12.46
C ARG A 130 -15.54 3.23 -11.07
N ASP A 131 -15.84 2.21 -10.28
CA ASP A 131 -16.33 2.40 -8.91
C ASP A 131 -15.26 3.05 -8.04
N GLY A 132 -13.98 2.70 -8.26
CA GLY A 132 -12.86 3.33 -7.57
C GLY A 132 -12.69 4.82 -7.90
N GLU A 133 -12.95 5.21 -9.15
CA GLU A 133 -12.94 6.61 -9.56
C GLU A 133 -14.09 7.40 -8.92
N ILE A 134 -15.31 6.83 -8.92
CA ILE A 134 -16.46 7.44 -8.26
C ILE A 134 -16.20 7.60 -6.76
N LEU A 135 -15.63 6.57 -6.12
CA LEU A 135 -15.29 6.63 -4.71
C LEU A 135 -14.29 7.74 -4.41
N ARG A 136 -13.22 7.88 -5.22
CA ARG A 136 -12.24 8.96 -5.08
C ARG A 136 -12.90 10.33 -5.14
N GLN A 137 -13.73 10.57 -6.16
CA GLN A 137 -14.41 11.85 -6.34
C GLN A 137 -15.29 12.23 -5.14
N ILE A 138 -16.09 11.27 -4.64
CA ILE A 138 -16.97 11.51 -3.47
C ILE A 138 -16.13 11.74 -2.21
N CYS A 139 -15.04 10.98 -2.03
CA CYS A 139 -14.16 11.13 -0.88
C CYS A 139 -13.45 12.49 -0.88
N GLU A 140 -12.97 12.96 -2.04
CA GLU A 140 -12.35 14.28 -2.20
C GLU A 140 -13.35 15.41 -1.91
N GLU A 141 -14.61 15.29 -2.34
CA GLU A 141 -15.66 16.28 -2.06
C GLU A 141 -15.96 16.42 -0.56
N HIS A 142 -15.84 15.32 0.20
CA HIS A 142 -16.18 15.25 1.62
C HIS A 142 -14.97 15.24 2.56
N ASP A 143 -13.75 15.42 2.05
CA ASP A 143 -12.50 15.34 2.83
C ASP A 143 -12.37 14.02 3.61
N LEU A 144 -12.71 12.90 2.94
CA LEU A 144 -12.67 11.56 3.50
C LEU A 144 -11.47 10.76 2.95
N PRO A 145 -10.78 9.97 3.78
CA PRO A 145 -9.75 9.05 3.32
C PRO A 145 -10.33 7.96 2.40
N THR A 146 -9.95 7.98 1.11
CA THR A 146 -10.45 7.01 0.12
C THR A 146 -10.18 5.56 0.53
N GLN A 147 -8.98 5.28 1.05
CA GLN A 147 -8.61 3.94 1.48
C GLN A 147 -9.53 3.42 2.60
N MET A 148 -9.86 4.27 3.59
CA MET A 148 -10.81 3.90 4.65
C MET A 148 -12.16 3.51 4.06
N MET A 149 -12.69 4.31 3.14
CA MET A 149 -13.99 4.06 2.53
C MET A 149 -13.99 2.79 1.67
N SER A 150 -12.93 2.55 0.91
CA SER A 150 -12.78 1.31 0.14
C SER A 150 -12.77 0.08 1.05
N GLU A 151 -12.04 0.12 2.16
CA GLU A 151 -11.97 -0.99 3.11
C GLU A 151 -13.30 -1.25 3.80
N LEU A 152 -14.06 -0.20 4.14
CA LEU A 152 -15.40 -0.33 4.72
C LEU A 152 -16.40 -0.95 3.74
N LEU A 153 -16.38 -0.52 2.48
CA LEU A 153 -17.24 -1.07 1.43
C LEU A 153 -16.90 -2.53 1.13
N ASP A 154 -15.62 -2.88 1.09
CA ASP A 154 -15.16 -4.26 0.97
C ASP A 154 -15.54 -5.11 2.19
N ALA A 155 -15.51 -4.55 3.40
CA ALA A 155 -15.95 -5.24 4.61
C ALA A 155 -17.45 -5.56 4.60
N GLU A 156 -18.31 -4.59 4.27
CA GLU A 156 -19.77 -4.79 4.12
C GLU A 156 -20.07 -5.85 3.06
N ARG A 157 -19.39 -5.74 1.92
CA ARG A 157 -19.61 -6.66 0.83
C ARG A 157 -19.18 -8.08 1.16
N SER A 158 -18.09 -8.27 1.90
CA SER A 158 -17.59 -9.61 2.28
C SER A 158 -18.58 -10.43 3.10
N VAL A 159 -19.61 -9.79 3.68
CA VAL A 159 -20.68 -10.45 4.43
C VAL A 159 -22.05 -10.39 3.75
N GLN A 160 -22.11 -9.83 2.54
CA GLN A 160 -23.33 -9.79 1.74
C GLN A 160 -23.78 -11.22 1.42
N GLY A 161 -25.07 -11.50 1.58
CA GLY A 161 -25.63 -12.86 1.39
C GLY A 161 -25.43 -13.82 2.57
N LEU A 162 -24.61 -13.49 3.58
CA LEU A 162 -24.48 -14.31 4.78
C LEU A 162 -25.68 -14.14 5.72
N ARG A 163 -26.22 -15.27 6.21
CA ARG A 163 -27.32 -15.31 7.19
C ARG A 163 -26.92 -14.77 8.58
N ARG A 164 -25.63 -14.79 8.92
CA ARG A 164 -25.07 -14.26 10.17
C ARG A 164 -24.04 -13.19 9.83
N ARG A 165 -24.23 -11.97 10.34
CA ARG A 165 -23.38 -10.80 10.07
C ARG A 165 -22.57 -10.33 11.28
N THR A 166 -22.56 -11.09 12.38
CA THR A 166 -21.93 -10.67 13.64
C THR A 166 -20.45 -10.31 13.51
N SER A 167 -19.73 -10.92 12.56
CA SER A 167 -18.31 -10.64 12.30
C SER A 167 -18.04 -9.28 11.65
N ILE A 168 -19.04 -8.62 11.08
CA ILE A 168 -18.84 -7.36 10.38
C ILE A 168 -18.49 -6.22 11.33
N HIS A 169 -19.15 -6.17 12.50
CA HIS A 169 -18.94 -5.07 13.45
C HIS A 169 -17.49 -5.06 13.93
N THR A 170 -16.91 -6.22 14.25
CA THR A 170 -15.50 -6.34 14.62
C THR A 170 -14.58 -5.87 13.49
N ARG A 171 -14.92 -6.16 12.22
CA ARG A 171 -14.12 -5.74 11.08
C ARG A 171 -14.22 -4.24 10.84
N ILE A 172 -15.41 -3.66 10.92
CA ILE A 172 -15.62 -2.20 10.82
C ILE A 172 -14.87 -1.49 11.95
N SER A 173 -15.00 -1.95 13.20
CA SER A 173 -14.25 -1.38 14.34
C SER A 173 -12.75 -1.42 14.08
N SER A 174 -12.21 -2.55 13.63
CA SER A 174 -10.79 -2.67 13.31
C SER A 174 -10.34 -1.75 12.17
N ILE A 175 -11.20 -1.39 11.22
CA ILE A 175 -10.89 -0.42 10.15
C ILE A 175 -10.90 0.99 10.72
N LEU A 176 -11.91 1.35 11.52
CA LEU A 176 -12.04 2.68 12.12
C LEU A 176 -10.97 2.98 13.18
N GLU A 177 -10.41 1.96 13.82
CA GLU A 177 -9.32 2.08 14.79
C GLU A 177 -7.94 2.35 14.16
N LYS A 178 -7.83 2.26 12.82
CA LYS A 178 -6.59 2.59 12.12
C LYS A 178 -6.35 4.10 12.11
N GLU A 179 -5.11 4.47 11.86
CA GLU A 179 -4.76 5.88 11.66
C GLU A 179 -5.12 6.32 10.24
N TRP A 180 -5.93 7.37 10.16
CA TRP A 180 -6.43 7.92 8.91
C TRP A 180 -6.14 9.41 8.75
N ARG A 181 -5.65 10.06 9.82
CA ARG A 181 -5.16 11.44 9.78
C ARG A 181 -3.87 11.53 8.96
N SER A 182 -3.49 12.74 8.60
CA SER A 182 -2.20 13.01 7.97
C SER A 182 -1.03 12.71 8.91
N GLU A 183 0.17 12.49 8.35
CA GLU A 183 1.38 12.26 9.15
C GLU A 183 1.68 13.48 10.04
N GLU A 184 1.43 14.67 9.51
CA GLU A 184 1.62 15.96 10.17
C GLU A 184 0.71 16.11 11.40
N GLU A 185 -0.57 15.77 11.28
CA GLU A 185 -1.53 15.82 12.40
C GLU A 185 -1.15 14.84 13.50
N VAL A 186 -0.71 13.64 13.11
CA VAL A 186 -0.27 12.60 14.05
C VAL A 186 0.97 13.04 14.81
N LEU A 187 1.96 13.61 14.12
CA LEU A 187 3.18 14.14 14.74
C LEU A 187 2.88 15.32 15.69
N ALA A 188 1.97 16.23 15.30
CA ALA A 188 1.61 17.39 16.13
C ALA A 188 0.92 16.99 17.46
N ASP A 189 0.07 15.96 17.42
CA ASP A 189 -0.58 15.40 18.62
C ASP A 189 0.45 14.79 19.57
N PHE A 190 1.48 14.13 19.02
CA PHE A 190 2.59 13.59 19.81
C PHE A 190 3.44 14.68 20.48
N ASP A 191 3.83 15.73 19.75
CA ASP A 191 4.61 16.83 20.33
C ASP A 191 3.84 17.49 21.49
N THR A 192 2.52 17.66 21.33
CA THR A 192 1.65 18.24 22.37
C THR A 192 1.53 17.34 23.61
N SER A 193 1.56 16.02 23.43
CA SER A 193 1.48 15.05 24.54
C SER A 193 2.77 14.99 25.38
N VAL A 194 3.93 15.16 24.76
CA VAL A 194 5.24 15.20 25.44
C VAL A 194 5.38 16.47 26.29
N ASP A 195 4.86 17.60 25.81
CA ASP A 195 4.88 18.86 26.55
C ASP A 195 3.99 18.84 27.81
N GLN A 196 2.92 18.04 27.84
CA GLN A 196 2.01 17.94 28.99
C GLN A 196 2.53 17.04 30.12
N GLU A 197 3.38 16.05 29.84
CA GLU A 197 4.04 15.24 30.89
C GLU A 197 5.26 15.95 31.52
N GLY A 198 5.70 17.08 30.95
CA GLY A 198 6.87 17.84 31.38
C GLY A 198 6.64 18.87 32.50
N VAL A 199 5.42 19.05 33.01
CA VAL A 199 5.15 20.00 34.12
C VAL A 199 5.24 19.27 35.46
N PRO A 200 6.29 19.48 36.28
CA PRO A 200 6.29 18.95 37.64
C PRO A 200 5.27 19.74 38.46
N GLU A 201 4.26 19.07 39.00
CA GLU A 201 3.44 19.63 40.08
C GLU A 201 4.38 20.00 41.25
N GLU A 202 4.66 21.30 41.40
CA GLU A 202 5.19 21.84 42.64
C GLU A 202 4.20 21.48 43.74
N ARG A 203 4.56 20.47 44.54
CA ARG A 203 3.90 20.18 45.81
C ARG A 203 4.11 21.39 46.73
N VAL A 204 3.13 22.29 46.73
CA VAL A 204 2.97 23.32 47.75
C VAL A 204 2.72 22.62 49.08
N THR A 205 3.77 22.47 49.88
CA THR A 205 3.65 22.11 51.28
C THR A 205 3.21 23.33 52.08
N SER A 206 2.05 23.26 52.71
CA SER A 206 1.64 24.11 53.85
C SER A 206 1.33 23.22 55.04
#